data_AF-V5RK40-F1
#
_entry.id   AF-V5RK40-F1
#
_cell.length_a   1.000
_cell.length_b   1.000
_cell.length_c   1.000
_cell.angle_alpha   90.00
_cell.angle_beta   90.00
_cell.angle_gamma   90.00
#
_symmetry.space_group_name_H-M   'P 1'
#
loop_
_entity.id
_entity.type
_entity.pdbx_description
1 polymer ?
#
loop_
_entity_poly.entity_id
_entity_poly.type
_entity_poly.pdbx_seq_one_letter_code
_entity_poly.pdbx_strand_id
1 'polypeptide(L)'
;MSERKHFQSVLDLRPQFENIIDALVPDIQFSYSAILNNSTIQTYFNMISLEYYGYEFYQLLRLNKLEFKLNERTLNLTILEMVYNIVLQIVSRKWRYSEYIAYDMYILPLRIQKYVNAMNYKFIETEIENNKVVFKLVSQKERIISEKVIEEYQDDRINNIIHQFRSATEHEIELKLALFKNIALFIEVGKPIMYQKFGNKFADDFYSQVAILDKYKSDSLTEKQKKHIAKVVDDLFNISVLLVLLMSDSMRAGVWSKISAEEKRKKELDRTRRTIEEANRRLQAIKEQEASDVKRIGSIKK
;
A
#
# COMPACT_ATOMS: atom_id res chain seq x y z
N MET A 1 30.55 -11.25 -23.51
CA MET A 1 29.51 -11.89 -22.69
C MET A 1 28.29 -11.00 -22.75
N SER A 2 27.22 -11.44 -23.43
CA SER A 2 25.97 -10.68 -23.56
C SER A 2 25.27 -10.67 -22.21
N GLU A 3 25.24 -9.51 -21.55
CA GLU A 3 24.29 -9.27 -20.45
C GLU A 3 22.90 -9.60 -20.98
N ARG A 4 22.26 -10.60 -20.36
CA ARG A 4 20.86 -10.93 -20.62
C ARG A 4 20.03 -9.75 -20.14
N LYS A 5 19.80 -8.78 -21.03
CA LYS A 5 18.77 -7.75 -20.86
C LYS A 5 17.47 -8.48 -20.57
N HIS A 6 17.03 -8.41 -19.32
CA HIS A 6 15.73 -8.92 -18.93
C HIS A 6 14.72 -7.97 -19.54
N PHE A 7 14.01 -8.45 -20.57
CA PHE A 7 12.90 -7.76 -21.19
C PHE A 7 11.86 -7.48 -20.10
N GLN A 8 11.74 -6.21 -19.67
CA GLN A 8 10.66 -5.79 -18.79
C GLN A 8 9.39 -5.69 -19.63
N SER A 9 8.66 -6.80 -19.70
CA SER A 9 7.36 -6.84 -20.35
C SER A 9 6.39 -5.95 -19.58
N VAL A 10 5.42 -5.33 -20.27
CA VAL A 10 4.27 -4.65 -19.65
C VAL A 10 3.51 -5.56 -18.65
N LEU A 11 3.83 -6.85 -18.65
CA LEU A 11 3.32 -7.91 -17.78
C LEU A 11 4.11 -8.10 -16.47
N ASP A 12 5.26 -7.45 -16.28
CA ASP A 12 6.09 -7.58 -15.07
C ASP A 12 5.51 -6.85 -13.84
N LEU A 13 4.39 -6.15 -14.02
CA LEU A 13 3.56 -5.64 -12.94
C LEU A 13 2.28 -6.47 -12.94
N ARG A 14 2.26 -7.52 -12.11
CA ARG A 14 1.19 -8.51 -11.84
C ARG A 14 -0.05 -8.40 -12.76
N PRO A 15 -0.41 -9.45 -13.52
CA PRO A 15 -1.66 -9.46 -14.29
C PRO A 15 -2.83 -9.05 -13.39
N GLN A 16 -3.58 -8.03 -13.79
CA GLN A 16 -4.78 -7.61 -13.07
C GLN A 16 -5.84 -8.68 -13.31
N PHE A 17 -5.92 -9.66 -12.41
CA PHE A 17 -6.86 -10.79 -12.47
C PHE A 17 -8.29 -10.42 -12.02
N GLU A 18 -8.69 -9.15 -12.10
CA GLU A 18 -10.07 -8.76 -11.80
C GLU A 18 -10.92 -8.88 -13.07
N ASN A 19 -11.69 -9.96 -13.11
CA ASN A 19 -12.81 -10.12 -14.03
C ASN A 19 -13.99 -9.32 -13.48
N ILE A 20 -14.26 -8.13 -14.03
CA ILE A 20 -15.36 -7.30 -13.53
C ILE A 20 -16.53 -7.30 -14.52
N ILE A 21 -17.72 -7.52 -13.98
CA ILE A 21 -18.98 -7.68 -14.71
C ILE A 21 -19.62 -6.30 -14.91
N ASP A 22 -19.71 -5.84 -16.16
CA ASP A 22 -20.30 -4.55 -16.50
C ASP A 22 -21.04 -4.64 -17.86
N ALA A 23 -22.09 -3.83 -18.02
CA ALA A 23 -22.99 -3.80 -19.17
C ALA A 23 -22.29 -3.41 -20.49
N LEU A 24 -21.12 -2.79 -20.42
CA LEU A 24 -20.33 -2.33 -21.57
C LEU A 24 -19.35 -3.39 -22.12
N VAL A 25 -19.14 -4.50 -21.40
CA VAL A 25 -18.23 -5.59 -21.82
C VAL A 25 -18.61 -6.20 -23.18
N PRO A 26 -19.90 -6.52 -23.46
CA PRO A 26 -20.30 -7.09 -24.74
C PRO A 26 -19.98 -6.18 -25.94
N ASP A 27 -20.11 -4.86 -25.79
CA ASP A 27 -19.83 -3.91 -26.87
C ASP A 27 -18.33 -3.84 -27.21
N ILE A 28 -17.46 -3.94 -26.19
CA ILE A 28 -16.01 -4.01 -26.37
C ILE A 28 -15.62 -5.34 -27.01
N GLN A 29 -16.20 -6.45 -26.54
CA GLN A 29 -15.97 -7.77 -27.11
C GLN A 29 -16.42 -7.88 -28.55
N PHE A 30 -17.54 -7.23 -28.91
CA PHE A 30 -18.03 -7.17 -30.27
C PHE A 30 -17.06 -6.41 -31.20
N SER A 31 -16.68 -5.18 -30.84
CA SER A 31 -15.73 -4.40 -31.66
C SER A 31 -14.36 -5.07 -31.77
N TYR A 32 -13.88 -5.71 -30.71
CA TYR A 32 -12.63 -6.48 -30.75
C TYR A 32 -12.73 -7.72 -31.65
N SER A 33 -13.84 -8.47 -31.58
CA SER A 33 -14.10 -9.61 -32.47
C SER A 33 -14.12 -9.18 -33.94
N ALA A 34 -14.83 -8.09 -34.24
CA ALA A 34 -14.89 -7.53 -35.58
C ALA A 34 -13.48 -7.18 -36.10
N ILE A 35 -12.67 -6.55 -35.25
CA ILE A 35 -11.28 -6.16 -35.52
C ILE A 35 -10.37 -7.36 -35.79
N LEU A 36 -10.44 -8.42 -34.98
CA LEU A 36 -9.57 -9.58 -35.14
C LEU A 36 -10.01 -10.54 -36.25
N ASN A 37 -11.27 -10.51 -36.66
CA ASN A 37 -11.73 -11.27 -37.83
C ASN A 37 -11.25 -10.66 -39.16
N ASN A 38 -10.62 -9.48 -39.14
CA ASN A 38 -10.01 -8.86 -40.30
C ASN A 38 -8.50 -9.18 -40.36
N SER A 39 -8.08 -9.92 -41.39
CA SER A 39 -6.69 -10.36 -41.57
C SER A 39 -5.66 -9.22 -41.68
N THR A 40 -6.04 -8.10 -42.30
CA THR A 40 -5.18 -6.91 -42.41
C THR A 40 -4.95 -6.29 -41.03
N ILE A 41 -6.01 -6.13 -40.23
CA ILE A 41 -5.87 -5.59 -38.88
C ILE A 41 -5.14 -6.55 -37.95
N GLN A 42 -5.38 -7.86 -38.07
CA GLN A 42 -4.64 -8.87 -37.32
C GLN A 42 -3.13 -8.79 -37.59
N THR A 43 -2.74 -8.55 -38.83
CA THR A 43 -1.33 -8.32 -39.21
C THR A 43 -0.77 -7.09 -38.50
N TYR A 44 -1.49 -5.97 -38.53
CA TYR A 44 -1.12 -4.75 -37.83
C TYR A 44 -1.01 -4.94 -36.31
N PHE A 45 -1.95 -5.70 -35.72
CA PHE A 45 -1.93 -6.06 -34.31
C PHE A 45 -0.65 -6.80 -33.94
N ASN A 46 -0.27 -7.82 -34.73
CA ASN A 46 0.95 -8.58 -34.50
C ASN A 46 2.21 -7.74 -34.70
N MET A 47 2.24 -6.85 -35.70
CA MET A 47 3.38 -5.96 -35.94
C MET A 47 3.62 -5.01 -34.76
N ILE A 48 2.57 -4.32 -34.30
CA ILE A 48 2.67 -3.43 -33.12
C ILE A 48 2.96 -4.24 -31.87
N SER A 49 2.35 -5.42 -31.72
CA SER A 49 2.60 -6.29 -30.57
C SER A 49 4.07 -6.70 -30.48
N LEU A 50 4.68 -7.13 -31.59
CA LEU A 50 6.10 -7.46 -31.66
C LEU A 50 6.97 -6.23 -31.37
N GLU A 51 6.60 -5.08 -31.92
CA GLU A 51 7.36 -3.84 -31.76
C GLU A 51 7.37 -3.33 -30.30
N TYR A 52 6.24 -3.42 -29.59
CA TYR A 52 6.08 -2.86 -28.25
C TYR A 52 6.28 -3.89 -27.13
N TYR A 53 5.97 -5.16 -27.39
CA TYR A 53 5.90 -6.22 -26.38
C TYR A 53 6.76 -7.45 -26.74
N GLY A 54 7.50 -7.43 -27.85
CA GLY A 54 8.48 -8.47 -28.20
C GLY A 54 7.88 -9.81 -28.65
N TYR A 55 6.57 -9.97 -28.62
CA TYR A 55 5.86 -11.18 -29.04
C TYR A 55 4.60 -10.82 -29.82
N GLU A 56 4.14 -11.76 -30.66
CA GLU A 56 2.84 -11.64 -31.31
C GLU A 56 1.72 -11.62 -30.27
N PHE A 57 0.61 -10.97 -30.60
CA PHE A 57 -0.44 -10.67 -29.63
C PHE A 57 -1.05 -11.95 -29.03
N TYR A 58 -1.36 -12.97 -29.84
CA TYR A 58 -1.86 -14.25 -29.33
C TYR A 58 -0.82 -15.04 -28.54
N GLN A 59 0.47 -14.87 -28.86
CA GLN A 59 1.55 -15.49 -28.09
C GLN A 59 1.64 -14.85 -26.70
N LEU A 60 1.49 -13.52 -26.59
CA LEU A 60 1.38 -12.83 -25.31
C LEU A 60 0.21 -13.36 -24.50
N LEU A 61 -0.98 -13.46 -25.09
CA LEU A 61 -2.16 -13.99 -24.39
C LEU A 61 -1.88 -15.39 -23.82
N ARG A 62 -1.32 -16.28 -24.64
CA ARG A 62 -1.00 -17.65 -24.24
C ARG A 62 0.07 -17.72 -23.14
N LEU A 63 1.15 -16.95 -23.26
CA LEU A 63 2.24 -16.93 -22.27
C LEU A 63 1.76 -16.47 -20.90
N ASN A 64 0.75 -15.59 -20.87
CA ASN A 64 0.21 -15.02 -19.64
C ASN A 64 -1.06 -15.71 -19.14
N LYS A 65 -1.44 -16.84 -19.77
CA LYS A 65 -2.69 -17.57 -19.48
C LYS A 65 -3.93 -16.65 -19.54
N LEU A 66 -3.89 -15.67 -20.44
CA LEU A 66 -5.00 -14.76 -20.71
C LEU A 66 -5.83 -15.35 -21.85
N GLU A 67 -7.13 -15.47 -21.62
CA GLU A 67 -8.07 -15.92 -22.64
C GLU A 67 -9.09 -14.83 -22.93
N PHE A 68 -9.38 -14.63 -24.22
CA PHE A 68 -10.46 -13.76 -24.66
C PHE A 68 -11.68 -14.62 -24.99
N LYS A 69 -12.68 -14.62 -24.12
CA LYS A 69 -13.90 -15.39 -24.33
C LYS A 69 -15.05 -14.46 -24.72
N LEU A 70 -15.53 -14.61 -25.95
CA LEU A 70 -16.58 -13.78 -26.56
C LEU A 70 -17.96 -13.86 -25.87
N ASN A 71 -18.15 -14.81 -24.95
CA ASN A 71 -19.44 -15.10 -24.31
C ASN A 71 -19.42 -14.92 -22.79
N GLU A 72 -18.29 -14.49 -22.21
CA GLU A 72 -18.21 -14.21 -20.78
C GLU A 72 -18.43 -12.71 -20.55
N ARG A 73 -19.24 -12.33 -19.55
CA ARG A 73 -19.42 -10.92 -19.14
C ARG A 73 -18.20 -10.35 -18.41
N THR A 74 -17.03 -10.92 -18.65
CA THR A 74 -15.79 -10.61 -17.95
C THR A 74 -14.72 -10.33 -18.98
N LEU A 75 -14.03 -9.21 -18.79
CA LEU A 75 -12.96 -8.77 -19.66
C LEU A 75 -11.74 -8.47 -18.81
N ASN A 76 -10.61 -9.06 -19.18
CA ASN A 76 -9.38 -8.87 -18.43
C ASN A 76 -8.77 -7.49 -18.72
N LEU A 77 -8.42 -6.75 -17.65
CA LEU A 77 -7.88 -5.39 -17.74
C LEU A 77 -6.53 -5.32 -18.47
N THR A 78 -5.70 -6.35 -18.36
CA THR A 78 -4.42 -6.45 -19.10
C THR A 78 -4.66 -6.62 -20.60
N ILE A 79 -5.68 -7.37 -21.00
CA ILE A 79 -6.08 -7.46 -22.41
C ILE A 79 -6.55 -6.09 -22.91
N LEU A 80 -7.40 -5.40 -22.14
CA LEU A 80 -7.88 -4.06 -22.49
C LEU A 80 -6.73 -3.07 -22.69
N GLU A 81 -5.73 -3.10 -21.80
CA GLU A 81 -4.54 -2.26 -21.91
C GLU A 81 -3.75 -2.55 -23.20
N MET A 82 -3.48 -3.82 -23.51
CA MET A 82 -2.77 -4.21 -24.73
C MET A 82 -3.55 -3.79 -25.98
N VAL A 83 -4.86 -4.07 -26.01
CA VAL A 83 -5.73 -3.71 -27.13
C VAL A 83 -5.80 -2.20 -27.32
N TYR A 84 -5.94 -1.43 -26.23
CA TYR A 84 -5.97 0.02 -26.28
C TYR A 84 -4.68 0.59 -26.88
N ASN A 85 -3.52 0.13 -26.40
CA ASN A 85 -2.22 0.57 -26.92
C ASN A 85 -2.03 0.23 -28.39
N ILE A 86 -2.35 -1.01 -28.78
CA ILE A 86 -2.16 -1.46 -30.16
C ILE A 86 -3.07 -0.68 -31.11
N VAL A 87 -4.36 -0.55 -30.80
CA VAL A 87 -5.32 0.17 -31.64
C VAL A 87 -4.94 1.64 -31.76
N LEU A 88 -4.52 2.28 -30.66
CA LEU A 88 -4.10 3.68 -30.66
C LEU A 88 -2.87 3.90 -31.57
N GLN A 89 -1.93 2.96 -31.61
CA GLN A 89 -0.78 3.01 -32.53
C GLN A 89 -1.17 2.77 -34.00
N ILE A 90 -2.13 1.88 -34.27
CA ILE A 90 -2.62 1.66 -35.63
C ILE A 90 -3.29 2.94 -36.16
N VAL A 91 -4.12 3.59 -35.33
CA VAL A 91 -4.81 4.85 -35.66
C VAL A 91 -3.80 5.99 -35.82
N SER A 92 -2.83 6.13 -34.91
CA SER A 92 -1.83 7.21 -34.96
C SER A 92 -0.96 7.14 -36.22
N ARG A 93 -0.61 5.91 -36.67
CA ARG A 93 0.17 5.65 -37.88
C ARG A 93 -0.62 5.78 -39.17
N LYS A 94 -1.94 6.02 -39.09
CA LYS A 94 -2.85 6.19 -40.25
C LYS A 94 -2.77 5.04 -41.25
N TRP A 95 -2.65 3.81 -40.76
CA TRP A 95 -2.59 2.63 -41.62
C TRP A 95 -3.90 2.40 -42.37
N ARG A 96 -3.82 1.83 -43.57
CA ARG A 96 -4.99 1.60 -44.43
C ARG A 96 -5.69 0.29 -44.06
N TYR A 97 -6.99 0.37 -43.88
CA TYR A 97 -7.89 -0.75 -43.65
C TYR A 97 -9.28 -0.43 -44.22
N SER A 98 -10.15 -1.42 -44.31
CA SER A 98 -11.47 -1.26 -44.94
C SER A 98 -12.32 -0.21 -44.21
N GLU A 99 -13.14 0.54 -44.96
CA GLU A 99 -14.07 1.51 -44.39
C GLU A 99 -15.05 0.87 -43.41
N TYR A 100 -15.43 -0.40 -43.68
CA TYR A 100 -16.29 -1.20 -42.82
C TYR A 100 -15.78 -1.32 -41.38
N ILE A 101 -14.45 -1.37 -41.18
CA ILE A 101 -13.86 -1.50 -39.84
C ILE A 101 -13.33 -0.18 -39.28
N ALA A 102 -13.35 0.88 -40.10
CA ALA A 102 -12.77 2.16 -39.74
C ALA A 102 -13.52 2.84 -38.59
N TYR A 103 -14.84 2.67 -38.55
CA TYR A 103 -15.65 3.14 -37.43
C TYR A 103 -15.27 2.44 -36.13
N ASP A 104 -15.17 1.10 -36.14
CA ASP A 104 -14.79 0.31 -34.96
C ASP A 104 -13.38 0.64 -34.46
N MET A 105 -12.42 0.82 -35.37
CA MET A 105 -11.05 1.20 -35.03
C MET A 105 -10.95 2.56 -34.34
N TYR A 106 -11.80 3.53 -34.72
CA TYR A 106 -11.80 4.86 -34.12
C TYR A 106 -12.60 4.92 -32.81
N ILE A 107 -13.74 4.22 -32.75
CA ILE A 107 -14.63 4.25 -31.58
C ILE A 107 -14.13 3.37 -30.44
N LEU A 108 -13.38 2.29 -30.74
CA LEU A 108 -12.94 1.33 -29.73
C LEU A 108 -12.07 1.96 -28.63
N PRO A 109 -11.04 2.78 -28.92
CA PRO A 109 -10.28 3.47 -27.86
C PRO A 109 -11.18 4.35 -26.96
N LEU A 110 -12.16 5.04 -27.56
CA LEU A 110 -13.11 5.87 -26.82
C LEU A 110 -14.04 5.03 -25.93
N ARG A 111 -14.50 3.87 -26.42
CA ARG A 111 -15.31 2.91 -25.66
C ARG A 111 -14.51 2.32 -24.51
N ILE A 112 -13.26 1.89 -24.76
CA ILE A 112 -12.35 1.40 -23.73
C ILE A 112 -12.10 2.48 -22.69
N GLN A 113 -11.88 3.73 -23.07
CA GLN A 113 -11.66 4.83 -22.13
C GLN A 113 -12.90 5.14 -21.29
N LYS A 114 -14.10 5.12 -21.88
CA LYS A 114 -15.37 5.27 -21.15
C LYS A 114 -15.57 4.13 -20.15
N TYR A 115 -15.31 2.89 -20.57
CA TYR A 115 -15.39 1.70 -19.73
C TYR A 115 -14.42 1.79 -18.55
N VAL A 116 -13.14 2.01 -18.84
CA VAL A 116 -12.09 2.20 -17.85
C VAL A 116 -12.45 3.30 -16.84
N ASN A 117 -12.95 4.44 -17.30
CA ASN A 117 -13.38 5.52 -16.40
C ASN A 117 -14.60 5.14 -15.54
N ALA A 118 -15.60 4.46 -16.10
CA ALA A 118 -16.77 3.97 -15.37
C ALA A 118 -16.37 2.99 -14.26
N MET A 119 -15.30 2.23 -14.50
CA MET A 119 -14.73 1.27 -13.57
C MET A 119 -13.79 1.91 -12.54
N ASN A 120 -13.68 3.24 -12.50
CA ASN A 120 -12.71 3.98 -11.71
C ASN A 120 -11.26 3.60 -12.04
N TYR A 121 -10.93 3.46 -13.32
CA TYR A 121 -9.58 3.34 -13.86
C TYR A 121 -9.28 4.49 -14.84
N LYS A 122 -8.01 4.70 -15.17
CA LYS A 122 -7.52 5.72 -16.08
C LYS A 122 -6.23 5.23 -16.75
N PHE A 123 -6.04 5.60 -18.00
CA PHE A 123 -4.76 5.44 -18.68
C PHE A 123 -3.79 6.56 -18.30
N ILE A 124 -2.57 6.18 -17.93
CA ILE A 124 -1.44 7.09 -17.74
C ILE A 124 -0.37 6.82 -18.79
N GLU A 125 0.24 7.88 -19.28
CA GLU A 125 1.35 7.78 -20.21
C GLU A 125 2.61 7.31 -19.46
N THR A 126 3.30 6.31 -20.00
CA THR A 126 4.55 5.80 -19.46
C THR A 126 5.50 5.43 -20.59
N GLU A 127 6.79 5.58 -20.35
CA GLU A 127 7.83 5.22 -21.32
C GLU A 127 8.37 3.82 -21.02
N ILE A 128 8.41 2.97 -22.04
CA ILE A 128 9.07 1.66 -21.99
C ILE A 128 10.46 1.71 -22.63
N GLU A 129 11.21 0.62 -22.53
CA GLU A 129 12.53 0.48 -23.15
C GLU A 129 12.53 0.96 -24.62
N ASN A 130 13.54 1.75 -24.99
CA ASN A 130 13.68 2.45 -26.28
C ASN A 130 12.78 3.69 -26.47
N ASN A 131 12.40 4.39 -25.38
CA ASN A 131 11.65 5.65 -25.39
C ASN A 131 10.29 5.56 -26.11
N LYS A 132 9.68 4.37 -26.12
CA LYS A 132 8.34 4.19 -26.69
C LYS A 132 7.31 4.53 -25.64
N VAL A 133 6.31 5.30 -26.04
CA VAL A 133 5.19 5.68 -25.18
C VAL A 133 4.11 4.60 -25.20
N VAL A 134 3.72 4.14 -24.02
CA VAL A 134 2.55 3.28 -23.81
C VAL A 134 1.63 3.87 -22.74
N PHE A 135 0.36 3.56 -22.85
CA PHE A 135 -0.67 3.95 -21.91
C PHE A 135 -0.93 2.81 -20.94
N LYS A 136 -0.50 2.97 -19.70
CA LYS A 136 -0.71 1.99 -18.65
C LYS A 136 -2.04 2.24 -17.95
N LEU A 137 -2.81 1.18 -17.74
CA LEU A 137 -4.08 1.25 -17.03
C LEU A 137 -3.83 1.22 -15.52
N VAL A 138 -4.30 2.25 -14.83
CA VAL A 138 -4.21 2.39 -13.38
C VAL A 138 -5.58 2.72 -12.82
N SER A 139 -5.94 2.21 -11.65
CA SER A 139 -7.18 2.62 -11.01
C SER A 139 -7.11 4.12 -10.61
N GLN A 140 -8.20 4.85 -10.79
CA GLN A 140 -8.35 6.22 -10.32
C GLN A 140 -8.29 6.29 -8.79
N LYS A 141 -8.71 5.22 -8.09
CA LYS A 141 -8.45 5.06 -6.65
C LYS A 141 -6.98 4.74 -6.39
N GLU A 142 -6.31 4.03 -7.29
CA GLU A 142 -4.86 3.77 -7.22
C GLU A 142 -4.04 5.08 -7.30
N ARG A 143 -4.40 6.14 -8.02
CA ARG A 143 -3.54 7.36 -7.95
C ARG A 143 -3.53 8.05 -6.57
N ILE A 144 -4.59 7.91 -5.77
CA ILE A 144 -4.65 8.48 -4.41
C ILE A 144 -4.17 7.46 -3.35
N ILE A 145 -4.16 6.15 -3.66
CA ILE A 145 -3.90 5.06 -2.69
C ILE A 145 -2.62 4.25 -3.01
N SER A 146 -2.25 4.07 -4.28
CA SER A 146 -1.08 3.31 -4.75
C SER A 146 0.24 4.07 -4.66
N GLU A 147 0.23 5.40 -4.70
CA GLU A 147 1.47 6.17 -4.50
C GLU A 147 2.00 6.11 -3.05
N LYS A 148 1.23 5.66 -2.05
CA LYS A 148 1.71 5.67 -0.66
C LYS A 148 1.40 4.49 0.26
N VAL A 149 0.49 3.55 -0.03
CA VAL A 149 0.03 2.61 1.04
C VAL A 149 0.15 1.11 0.74
N ILE A 150 -0.13 0.61 -0.47
CA ILE A 150 -0.53 -0.81 -0.61
C ILE A 150 0.60 -1.84 -0.90
N GLU A 151 1.76 -1.48 -1.46
CA GLU A 151 2.76 -2.48 -1.87
C GLU A 151 3.53 -3.27 -0.78
N GLU A 152 3.33 -3.11 0.53
CA GLU A 152 4.03 -4.00 1.49
C GLU A 152 3.30 -4.48 2.75
N TYR A 153 2.11 -3.98 3.09
CA TYR A 153 1.39 -4.48 4.28
C TYR A 153 -0.04 -4.81 3.90
N GLN A 154 -0.27 -6.10 3.68
CA GLN A 154 -1.59 -6.72 3.62
C GLN A 154 -2.51 -6.14 4.70
N ASP A 155 -3.51 -5.36 4.33
CA ASP A 155 -4.89 -5.58 4.78
C ASP A 155 -5.83 -4.53 4.18
N ASP A 156 -6.76 -4.96 3.31
CA ASP A 156 -7.98 -4.20 2.99
C ASP A 156 -8.73 -3.78 4.26
N ARG A 157 -8.48 -4.50 5.37
CA ARG A 157 -8.91 -4.16 6.73
C ARG A 157 -8.42 -2.80 7.21
N ILE A 158 -7.14 -2.44 7.03
CA ILE A 158 -6.63 -1.14 7.50
C ILE A 158 -7.25 -0.01 6.69
N ASN A 159 -7.35 -0.17 5.38
CA ASN A 159 -8.01 0.80 4.50
C ASN A 159 -9.49 0.94 4.85
N ASN A 160 -10.19 -0.16 5.13
CA ASN A 160 -11.57 -0.14 5.60
C ASN A 160 -11.70 0.53 6.97
N ILE A 161 -10.78 0.28 7.91
CA ILE A 161 -10.78 0.95 9.21
C ILE A 161 -10.57 2.47 9.04
N ILE A 162 -9.62 2.89 8.18
CA ILE A 162 -9.37 4.31 7.88
C ILE A 162 -10.59 4.96 7.23
N HIS A 163 -11.21 4.29 6.25
CA HIS A 163 -12.39 4.81 5.59
C HIS A 163 -13.56 4.92 6.56
N GLN A 164 -13.86 3.86 7.31
CA GLN A 164 -14.95 3.87 8.29
C GLN A 164 -14.70 4.89 9.40
N PHE A 165 -13.46 5.08 9.85
CA PHE A 165 -13.13 6.05 10.90
C PHE A 165 -13.33 7.49 10.40
N ARG A 166 -12.92 7.78 9.16
CA ARG A 166 -13.10 9.12 8.54
C ARG A 166 -14.55 9.41 8.15
N SER A 167 -15.32 8.38 7.81
CA SER A 167 -16.75 8.51 7.52
C SER A 167 -17.61 8.59 8.79
N ALA A 168 -17.08 8.18 9.95
CA ALA A 168 -17.78 8.27 11.22
C ALA A 168 -17.98 9.73 11.62
N THR A 169 -19.22 10.06 11.96
CA THR A 169 -19.64 11.38 12.45
C THR A 169 -19.07 11.65 13.86
N GLU A 170 -19.04 12.93 14.27
CA GLU A 170 -18.50 13.33 15.58
C GLU A 170 -19.22 12.68 16.77
N HIS A 171 -20.47 12.26 16.59
CA HIS A 171 -21.28 11.62 17.63
C HIS A 171 -21.04 10.10 17.74
N GLU A 172 -20.41 9.47 16.75
CA GLU A 172 -20.15 8.02 16.71
C GLU A 172 -18.86 7.65 17.47
N ILE A 173 -18.75 8.12 18.72
CA ILE A 173 -17.56 7.97 19.58
C ILE A 173 -17.22 6.50 19.84
N GLU A 174 -18.24 5.66 20.02
CA GLU A 174 -18.09 4.22 20.28
C GLU A 174 -17.52 3.47 19.08
N LEU A 175 -17.99 3.83 17.87
CA LEU A 175 -17.48 3.32 16.61
C LEU A 175 -16.02 3.77 16.38
N LYS A 176 -15.74 5.06 16.58
CA LYS A 176 -14.37 5.60 16.48
C LYS A 176 -13.41 4.88 17.42
N LEU A 177 -13.80 4.63 18.67
CA LEU A 177 -12.98 3.87 19.62
C LEU A 177 -12.74 2.42 19.15
N ALA A 178 -13.78 1.73 18.68
CA ALA A 178 -13.65 0.36 18.18
C ALA A 178 -12.69 0.27 16.97
N LEU A 179 -12.82 1.21 16.03
CA LEU A 179 -11.95 1.31 14.86
C LEU A 179 -10.51 1.68 15.23
N PHE A 180 -10.31 2.59 16.18
CA PHE A 180 -8.98 2.92 16.71
C PHE A 180 -8.30 1.70 17.34
N LYS A 181 -9.02 0.92 18.15
CA LYS A 181 -8.48 -0.31 18.76
C LYS A 181 -8.04 -1.35 17.72
N ASN A 182 -8.72 -1.42 16.58
CA ASN A 182 -8.30 -2.32 15.50
C ASN A 182 -6.96 -1.89 14.86
N ILE A 183 -6.65 -0.59 14.85
CA ILE A 183 -5.33 -0.07 14.41
C ILE A 183 -4.28 -0.13 15.52
N ALA A 184 -4.70 -0.09 16.79
CA ALA A 184 -3.81 -0.10 17.95
C ALA A 184 -2.83 -1.30 17.96
N LEU A 185 -3.24 -2.45 17.42
CA LEU A 185 -2.40 -3.64 17.30
C LEU A 185 -1.20 -3.44 16.36
N PHE A 186 -1.36 -2.62 15.30
CA PHE A 186 -0.30 -2.38 14.31
C PHE A 186 0.72 -1.35 14.79
N ILE A 187 0.28 -0.35 15.57
CA ILE A 187 1.15 0.72 16.07
C ILE A 187 2.11 0.26 17.19
N GLU A 188 1.81 -0.84 17.89
CA GLU A 188 2.78 -1.42 18.84
C GLU A 188 4.00 -2.01 18.12
N VAL A 189 3.83 -2.53 16.90
CA VAL A 189 4.94 -3.00 16.06
C VAL A 189 5.80 -1.82 15.62
N GLY A 190 5.18 -0.70 15.23
CA GLY A 190 5.86 0.53 14.77
C GLY A 190 6.61 1.30 15.85
N LYS A 191 6.53 0.88 17.12
CA LYS A 191 7.12 1.56 18.28
C LYS A 191 8.58 2.00 18.10
N PRO A 192 9.48 1.21 17.51
CA PRO A 192 10.86 1.65 17.28
C PRO A 192 10.97 2.94 16.45
N ILE A 193 10.18 3.07 15.39
CA ILE A 193 10.16 4.26 14.54
C ILE A 193 9.69 5.47 15.34
N MET A 194 8.70 5.27 16.19
CA MET A 194 8.09 6.32 17.00
C MET A 194 9.14 6.98 17.92
N TYR A 195 9.91 6.16 18.64
CA TYR A 195 11.00 6.64 19.50
C TYR A 195 12.17 7.25 18.72
N GLN A 196 12.54 6.68 17.57
CA GLN A 196 13.68 7.17 16.78
C GLN A 196 13.40 8.46 16.04
N LYS A 197 12.21 8.61 15.44
CA LYS A 197 11.88 9.73 14.54
C LYS A 197 11.26 10.92 15.26
N PHE A 198 10.55 10.70 16.36
CA PHE A 198 9.81 11.75 17.06
C PHE A 198 10.24 11.96 18.52
N GLY A 199 11.12 11.11 19.03
CA GLY A 199 11.73 11.24 20.35
C GLY A 199 10.92 10.64 21.51
N ASN A 200 11.61 10.41 22.63
CA ASN A 200 11.09 9.66 23.77
C ASN A 200 9.84 10.29 24.39
N LYS A 201 9.86 11.61 24.64
CA LYS A 201 8.75 12.30 25.30
C LYS A 201 7.45 12.18 24.50
N PHE A 202 7.51 12.44 23.20
CA PHE A 202 6.34 12.35 22.34
C PHE A 202 5.84 10.90 22.23
N ALA A 203 6.74 9.94 22.07
CA ALA A 203 6.37 8.52 22.01
C ALA A 203 5.73 8.04 23.32
N ASP A 204 6.29 8.40 24.48
CA ASP A 204 5.74 8.04 25.79
C ASP A 204 4.35 8.63 26.01
N ASP A 205 4.17 9.92 25.68
CA ASP A 205 2.86 10.59 25.76
C ASP A 205 1.83 9.92 24.85
N PHE A 206 2.21 9.61 23.60
CA PHE A 206 1.35 8.89 22.63
C PHE A 206 0.93 7.51 23.15
N TYR A 207 1.88 6.65 23.52
CA TYR A 207 1.57 5.29 23.99
C TYR A 207 0.84 5.28 25.35
N SER A 208 1.02 6.31 26.18
CA SER A 208 0.23 6.47 27.40
C SER A 208 -1.27 6.67 27.09
N GLN A 209 -1.60 7.48 26.08
CA GLN A 209 -2.98 7.70 25.65
C GLN A 209 -3.56 6.47 24.96
N VAL A 210 -2.78 5.79 24.11
CA VAL A 210 -3.17 4.51 23.50
C VAL A 210 -3.53 3.50 24.59
N ALA A 211 -2.71 3.36 25.63
CA ALA A 211 -2.95 2.44 26.74
C ALA A 211 -4.17 2.81 27.60
N ILE A 212 -4.53 4.10 27.68
CA ILE A 212 -5.75 4.54 28.34
C ILE A 212 -6.97 4.15 27.51
N LEU A 213 -6.95 4.42 26.20
CA LEU A 213 -8.05 4.11 25.29
C LEU A 213 -8.29 2.61 25.13
N ASP A 214 -7.23 1.80 25.16
CA ASP A 214 -7.34 0.35 25.06
C ASP A 214 -8.10 -0.27 26.24
N LYS A 215 -8.02 0.34 27.42
CA LYS A 215 -8.77 -0.10 28.62
C LYS A 215 -10.26 0.22 28.58
N TYR A 216 -10.69 1.13 27.72
CA TYR A 216 -12.10 1.54 27.64
C TYR A 216 -12.92 0.51 26.87
N LYS A 217 -14.04 0.04 27.42
CA LYS A 217 -14.96 -0.85 26.72
C LYS A 217 -15.91 -0.04 25.86
N SER A 218 -15.90 -0.25 24.53
CA SER A 218 -16.69 0.53 23.58
C SER A 218 -18.20 0.44 23.85
N ASP A 219 -18.64 -0.68 24.38
CA ASP A 219 -20.00 -1.07 24.76
C ASP A 219 -20.45 -0.56 26.14
N SER A 220 -19.54 0.02 26.94
CA SER A 220 -19.87 0.52 28.28
C SER A 220 -19.11 1.80 28.64
N LEU A 221 -19.23 2.84 27.82
CA LEU A 221 -18.58 4.13 28.03
C LEU A 221 -19.40 5.08 28.92
N THR A 222 -18.75 5.62 29.95
CA THR A 222 -19.29 6.75 30.75
C THR A 222 -19.19 8.07 29.99
N GLU A 223 -20.03 9.06 30.33
CA GLU A 223 -20.00 10.41 29.75
C GLU A 223 -18.62 11.08 29.85
N LYS A 224 -17.90 10.86 30.96
CA LYS A 224 -16.53 11.36 31.14
C LYS A 224 -15.56 10.72 30.14
N GLN A 225 -15.70 9.42 29.86
CA GLN A 225 -14.89 8.71 28.88
C GLN A 225 -15.24 9.16 27.45
N LYS A 226 -16.52 9.33 27.12
CA LYS A 226 -16.96 9.83 25.81
C LYS A 226 -16.34 11.20 25.50
N LYS A 227 -16.37 12.13 26.47
CA LYS A 227 -15.73 13.46 26.33
C LYS A 227 -14.21 13.37 26.15
N HIS A 228 -13.54 12.45 26.85
CA HIS A 228 -12.10 12.25 26.69
C HIS A 228 -11.79 11.68 25.30
N ILE A 229 -12.48 10.62 24.86
CA ILE A 229 -12.29 9.99 23.54
C ILE A 229 -12.51 11.00 22.42
N ALA A 230 -13.62 11.75 22.44
CA ALA A 230 -13.92 12.75 21.42
C ALA A 230 -12.81 13.82 21.29
N LYS A 231 -12.10 14.13 22.39
CA LYS A 231 -11.00 15.10 22.37
C LYS A 231 -9.72 14.57 21.73
N VAL A 232 -9.42 13.27 21.88
CA VAL A 232 -8.08 12.73 21.59
C VAL A 232 -8.04 11.71 20.45
N VAL A 233 -9.17 11.06 20.13
CA VAL A 233 -9.17 9.88 19.25
C VAL A 233 -8.77 10.20 17.82
N ASP A 234 -9.18 11.36 17.28
CA ASP A 234 -8.89 11.74 15.90
C ASP A 234 -7.39 12.04 15.71
N ASP A 235 -6.79 12.77 16.65
CA ASP A 235 -5.34 13.07 16.64
C ASP A 235 -4.52 11.79 16.78
N LEU A 236 -4.89 10.92 17.73
CA LEU A 236 -4.22 9.65 17.93
C LEU A 236 -4.37 8.72 16.72
N PHE A 237 -5.53 8.73 16.06
CA PHE A 237 -5.76 7.97 14.84
C PHE A 237 -4.88 8.46 13.70
N ASN A 238 -4.78 9.78 13.49
CA ASN A 238 -3.93 10.36 12.44
C ASN A 238 -2.44 10.05 12.67
N ILE A 239 -1.96 10.15 13.92
CA ILE A 239 -0.60 9.76 14.28
C ILE A 239 -0.38 8.26 14.05
N SER A 240 -1.38 7.43 14.37
CA SER A 240 -1.32 5.99 14.16
C SER A 240 -1.19 5.63 12.68
N VAL A 241 -1.95 6.30 11.81
CA VAL A 241 -1.84 6.11 10.34
C VAL A 241 -0.45 6.53 9.86
N LEU A 242 0.07 7.68 10.28
CA LEU A 242 1.44 8.11 9.94
C LEU A 242 2.49 7.09 10.36
N LEU A 243 2.36 6.51 11.56
CA LEU A 243 3.28 5.49 12.05
C LEU A 243 3.23 4.22 11.19
N VAL A 244 2.04 3.76 10.81
CA VAL A 244 1.86 2.61 9.91
C VAL A 244 2.51 2.88 8.55
N LEU A 245 2.37 4.10 8.01
CA LEU A 245 3.03 4.49 6.75
C LEU A 245 4.56 4.48 6.87
N LEU A 246 5.11 5.06 7.92
CA LEU A 246 6.56 5.07 8.14
C LEU A 246 7.14 3.67 8.35
N MET A 247 6.38 2.80 9.01
CA MET A 247 6.71 1.38 9.19
C MET A 247 6.69 0.65 7.84
N SER A 248 5.73 0.99 6.98
CA SER A 248 5.65 0.52 5.59
C SER A 248 6.89 0.90 4.78
N ASP A 249 7.23 2.19 4.77
CA ASP A 249 8.39 2.71 4.04
C ASP A 249 9.71 2.10 4.55
N SER A 250 9.83 1.89 5.86
CA SER A 250 11.03 1.31 6.47
C SER A 250 11.24 -0.16 6.11
N MET A 251 10.15 -0.93 5.94
CA MET A 251 10.25 -2.31 5.44
C MET A 251 10.59 -2.33 3.95
N ARG A 252 10.01 -1.44 3.14
CA ARG A 252 10.27 -1.36 1.68
C ARG A 252 11.72 -1.06 1.37
N ALA A 253 12.29 -0.12 2.12
CA ALA A 253 13.68 0.23 2.01
C ALA A 253 14.63 -0.85 2.59
N GLY A 254 14.12 -1.95 3.12
CA GLY A 254 14.92 -3.03 3.73
C GLY A 254 15.67 -2.60 5.00
N VAL A 255 15.32 -1.45 5.59
CA VAL A 255 16.00 -0.87 6.77
C VAL A 255 15.30 -1.19 8.08
N TRP A 256 14.10 -1.74 8.04
CA TRP A 256 13.30 -2.09 9.22
C TRP A 256 14.04 -2.97 10.23
N SER A 257 14.74 -4.00 9.75
CA SER A 257 15.51 -4.91 10.60
C SER A 257 16.62 -4.18 11.36
N LYS A 258 17.27 -3.20 10.71
CA LYS A 258 18.29 -2.34 11.33
C LYS A 258 17.68 -1.39 12.36
N ILE A 259 16.58 -0.71 12.01
CA ILE A 259 15.86 0.21 12.90
C ILE A 259 15.40 -0.51 14.17
N SER A 260 14.77 -1.68 14.01
CA SER A 260 14.28 -2.50 15.11
C SER A 260 15.42 -3.02 15.99
N ALA A 261 16.52 -3.51 15.39
CA ALA A 261 17.69 -3.97 16.14
C ALA A 261 18.41 -2.84 16.89
N GLU A 262 18.54 -1.67 16.28
CA GLU A 262 19.18 -0.50 16.89
C GLU A 262 18.39 0.00 18.10
N GLU A 263 17.07 0.08 17.98
CA GLU A 263 16.22 0.48 19.11
C GLU A 263 16.24 -0.57 20.22
N LYS A 264 16.23 -1.87 19.87
CA LYS A 264 16.36 -2.94 20.86
C LYS A 264 17.69 -2.83 21.61
N ARG A 265 18.78 -2.60 20.90
CA ARG A 265 20.11 -2.40 21.48
C ARG A 265 20.17 -1.16 22.37
N LYS A 266 19.54 -0.06 21.95
CA LYS A 266 19.45 1.17 22.74
C LYS A 266 18.69 0.94 24.05
N LYS A 267 17.54 0.25 23.99
CA LYS A 267 16.76 -0.12 25.20
C LYS A 267 17.51 -1.08 26.11
N GLU A 268 18.27 -2.03 25.57
CA GLU A 268 19.12 -2.93 26.36
C GLU A 268 20.26 -2.16 27.04
N LEU A 269 20.90 -1.21 26.35
CA LEU A 269 21.91 -0.33 26.93
C LEU A 269 21.31 0.55 28.04
N ASP A 270 20.12 1.13 27.83
CA ASP A 270 19.45 1.94 28.84
C ASP A 270 19.02 1.11 30.06
N ARG A 271 18.54 -0.12 29.86
CA ARG A 271 18.25 -1.06 30.96
C ARG A 271 19.51 -1.41 31.73
N THR A 272 20.59 -1.73 31.02
CA THR A 272 21.88 -2.06 31.62
C THR A 272 22.44 -0.89 32.41
N ARG A 273 22.36 0.34 31.88
CA ARG A 273 22.72 1.58 32.59
C ARG A 273 21.90 1.76 33.85
N ARG A 274 20.57 1.60 33.79
CA ARG A 274 19.70 1.69 34.98
C ARG A 274 20.02 0.63 36.02
N THR A 275 20.28 -0.61 35.61
CA THR A 275 20.69 -1.68 36.53
C THR A 275 22.05 -1.38 37.15
N ILE A 276 23.00 -0.83 36.40
CA ILE A 276 24.30 -0.38 36.93
C ILE A 276 24.11 0.79 37.91
N GLU A 277 23.26 1.77 37.58
CA GLU A 277 22.94 2.89 38.49
C GLU A 277 22.26 2.42 39.77
N GLU A 278 21.30 1.49 39.69
CA GLU A 278 20.66 0.88 40.85
C GLU A 278 21.64 0.04 41.68
N ALA A 279 22.52 -0.73 41.04
CA ALA A 279 23.57 -1.48 41.71
C ALA A 279 24.58 -0.54 42.39
N ASN A 280 24.96 0.57 41.74
CA ASN A 280 25.83 1.59 42.32
C ASN A 280 25.17 2.30 43.50
N ARG A 281 23.87 2.62 43.41
CA ARG A 281 23.10 3.16 44.55
C ARG A 281 23.06 2.19 45.72
N ARG A 282 22.85 0.90 45.46
CA ARG A 282 22.88 -0.15 46.51
C ARG A 282 24.27 -0.30 47.11
N LEU A 283 25.33 -0.28 46.30
CA LEU A 283 26.72 -0.33 46.79
C LEU A 283 27.08 0.91 47.60
N GLN A 284 26.62 2.11 47.21
CA GLN A 284 26.77 3.32 48.00
C GLN A 284 26.02 3.21 49.33
N ALA A 285 24.77 2.77 49.31
CA ALA A 285 24.00 2.54 50.53
C ALA A 285 24.69 1.54 51.47
N ILE A 286 25.21 0.42 50.95
CA ILE A 286 25.96 -0.58 51.74
C ILE A 286 27.25 0.05 52.31
N LYS A 287 28.02 0.79 51.50
CA LYS A 287 29.23 1.49 51.97
C LYS A 287 28.94 2.52 53.05
N GLU A 288 27.83 3.25 52.94
CA GLU A 288 27.38 4.21 53.96
C GLU A 288 26.95 3.48 55.24
N GLN A 289 26.29 2.33 55.11
CA GLN A 289 25.89 1.47 56.24
C GLN A 289 27.11 0.87 56.95
N GLU A 290 28.06 0.29 56.22
CA GLU A 290 29.31 -0.23 56.76
C GLU A 290 30.16 0.88 57.41
N ALA A 291 30.24 2.07 56.81
CA ALA A 291 30.92 3.21 57.43
C ALA A 291 30.22 3.68 58.72
N SER A 292 28.89 3.57 58.79
CA SER A 292 28.12 3.89 59.99
C SER A 292 28.28 2.84 61.10
N ASP A 293 28.40 1.57 60.73
CA ASP A 293 28.60 0.46 61.67
C ASP A 293 30.05 0.40 62.19
N VAL A 294 31.05 0.73 61.37
CA VAL A 294 32.45 0.92 61.81
C VAL A 294 32.56 2.09 62.80
N LYS A 295 31.81 3.19 62.60
CA LYS A 295 31.72 4.28 63.59
C LYS A 295 31.06 3.82 64.89
N ARG A 296 30.03 2.97 64.84
CA ARG A 296 29.37 2.40 66.04
C ARG A 296 30.29 1.47 66.82
N ILE A 297 31.07 0.64 66.15
CA ILE A 297 32.04 -0.27 66.80
C ILE A 297 33.21 0.52 67.40
N GLY A 298 33.65 1.61 66.75
CA GLY A 298 34.67 2.52 67.29
C GLY A 298 34.20 3.30 68.54
N SER A 299 32.89 3.58 68.66
CA SER A 299 32.32 4.23 69.86
C SER A 299 32.05 3.29 71.03
N ILE A 300 32.08 1.96 70.84
CA ILE A 300 31.88 0.96 71.90
C ILE A 300 33.23 0.57 72.56
N LYS A 301 34.37 0.99 71.99
CA LYS A 301 35.72 0.73 72.51
C LYS A 301 36.41 1.92 73.20
N LYS A 302 35.65 2.91 73.69
CA LYS A 302 36.17 3.95 74.59
C LYS A 302 35.53 3.85 75.97
#